data_AF-A0AAE0DYB7-F1
#
_entry.id   AF-A0AAE0DYB7-F1
#
_cell.length_a   1.000
_cell.length_b   1.000
_cell.length_c   1.000
_cell.angle_alpha   90.00
_cell.angle_beta   90.00
_cell.angle_gamma   90.00
#
_symmetry.space_group_name_H-M   'P 1'
#
loop_
_entity.id
_entity.type
_entity.pdbx_description
1 polymer ?
#
loop_
_entity_poly.entity_id
_entity_poly.type
_entity_poly.pdbx_seq_one_letter_code
_entity_poly.pdbx_strand_id
1 'polypeptide(L)'
;MGCSTQVLEACFSPQVAEATAIFRGIVFAMDSGLVPAVIESDAKTVVELINSGKVPLDDIGTIIADILRLGLIVLIFRFLLLIDP
;
A
#
# COMPACT_ATOMS: atom_id res chain seq x y z
N MET A 1 16.90 13.15 -30.92
CA MET A 1 17.00 12.94 -29.45
C MET A 1 16.47 11.56 -29.16
N GLY A 2 17.33 10.60 -28.80
CA GLY A 2 16.90 9.25 -28.46
C GLY A 2 16.50 9.17 -26.99
N CYS A 3 15.24 8.86 -26.72
CA CYS A 3 14.79 8.50 -25.37
C CYS A 3 15.21 7.04 -25.13
N SER A 4 16.24 6.82 -24.30
CA SER A 4 16.60 5.47 -23.84
C SER A 4 15.83 5.17 -22.56
N THR A 5 14.51 5.01 -22.65
CA THR A 5 13.75 4.33 -21.60
C THR A 5 13.95 2.83 -21.78
N GLN A 6 14.90 2.26 -21.05
CA GLN A 6 14.95 0.82 -20.87
C GLN A 6 13.73 0.42 -20.05
N VAL A 7 12.85 -0.38 -20.66
CA VAL A 7 11.70 -0.97 -19.96
C VAL A 7 12.28 -2.02 -19.01
N LEU A 8 12.41 -1.68 -17.74
CA LEU A 8 12.58 -2.71 -16.72
C LEU A 8 11.26 -3.47 -16.65
N GLU A 9 11.27 -4.71 -17.12
CA GLU A 9 10.11 -5.59 -17.01
C GLU A 9 9.94 -5.93 -15.53
N ALA A 10 9.15 -5.13 -14.82
CA ALA A 10 8.77 -5.43 -13.45
C ALA A 10 7.95 -6.72 -13.47
N CYS A 11 8.43 -7.76 -12.78
CA CYS A 11 7.73 -9.05 -12.71
C CYS A 11 6.36 -8.96 -11.99
N PHE A 12 6.04 -7.80 -11.42
CA PHE A 12 4.80 -7.50 -10.70
C PHE A 12 4.32 -6.10 -11.06
N SER A 13 3.01 -5.87 -10.97
CA SER A 13 2.46 -4.53 -11.15
C SER A 13 2.94 -3.61 -10.01
N PRO A 14 3.19 -2.32 -10.28
CA PRO A 14 3.56 -1.36 -9.24
C PRO A 14 2.61 -1.41 -8.04
N GLN A 15 1.32 -1.57 -8.29
CA GLN A 15 0.28 -1.63 -7.26
C GLN A 15 0.46 -2.85 -6.32
N VAL A 16 0.87 -4.01 -6.86
CA VAL A 16 1.15 -5.21 -6.05
C VAL A 16 2.37 -4.99 -5.16
N ALA A 17 3.42 -4.34 -5.69
CA ALA A 17 4.61 -4.00 -4.91
C ALA A 17 4.28 -3.04 -3.76
N GLU A 18 3.52 -1.98 -4.05
CA GLU A 18 3.09 -1.00 -3.05
C GLU A 18 2.18 -1.60 -1.97
N ALA A 19 1.19 -2.40 -2.36
CA ALA A 19 0.33 -3.10 -1.41
C ALA A 19 1.14 -4.05 -0.51
N THR A 20 2.13 -4.75 -1.09
CA THR A 20 3.02 -5.63 -0.32
C THR A 20 3.88 -4.84 0.67
N ALA A 21 4.40 -3.67 0.27
CA ALA A 21 5.19 -2.80 1.13
C ALA A 21 4.35 -2.30 2.32
N ILE A 22 3.12 -1.84 2.06
CA ILE A 22 2.17 -1.44 3.09
C ILE A 22 1.90 -2.61 4.05
N PHE A 23 1.52 -3.78 3.53
CA PHE A 23 1.24 -4.96 4.34
C PHE A 23 2.42 -5.33 5.26
N ARG A 24 3.64 -5.36 4.73
CA ARG A 24 4.84 -5.65 5.53
C ARG A 24 5.11 -4.58 6.59
N GLY A 25 4.89 -3.31 6.28
CA GLY A 25 5.00 -2.21 7.24
C GLY A 25 4.02 -2.35 8.40
N ILE A 26 2.78 -2.77 8.12
CA ILE A 26 1.76 -3.07 9.13
C ILE A 26 2.20 -4.20 10.04
N VAL A 27 2.61 -5.33 9.47
CA VAL A 27 3.09 -6.50 10.23
C VAL A 27 4.27 -6.10 11.12
N PHE A 28 5.24 -5.38 10.57
CA PHE A 28 6.38 -4.88 11.34
C PHE A 28 5.95 -3.99 12.51
N ALA A 29 5.02 -3.05 12.30
CA ALA A 29 4.53 -2.17 13.35
C ALA A 29 3.81 -2.96 14.45
N MET A 30 3.03 -3.98 14.10
CA MET A 30 2.36 -4.86 15.05
C MET A 30 3.36 -5.69 15.86
N ASP A 31 4.30 -6.36 15.19
CA ASP A 31 5.31 -7.22 15.82
C ASP A 31 6.24 -6.43 16.74
N SER A 32 6.49 -5.15 16.41
CA SER A 32 7.32 -4.25 17.20
C SER A 32 6.56 -3.52 18.32
N GLY A 33 5.24 -3.73 18.45
CA GLY A 33 4.41 -3.02 19.43
C GLY A 33 4.28 -1.51 19.17
N LEU A 34 4.50 -1.06 17.92
CA LEU A 34 4.43 0.35 17.50
C LEU A 34 3.01 0.81 17.16
N VAL A 35 2.00 0.05 17.59
CA VAL A 35 0.59 0.36 17.37
C VAL A 35 -0.02 1.12 18.57
N PRO A 36 -0.89 2.13 18.37
CA PRO A 36 -1.42 2.63 17.09
C PRO A 36 -0.35 3.31 16.22
N ALA A 37 -0.42 3.07 14.91
CA ALA A 37 0.48 3.66 13.92
C ALA A 37 -0.29 4.36 12.80
N VAL A 38 0.33 5.41 12.25
CA VAL A 38 -0.10 6.04 11.00
C VAL A 38 0.82 5.54 9.89
N ILE A 39 0.23 4.96 8.84
CA ILE A 39 0.97 4.53 7.65
C ILE A 39 0.75 5.57 6.56
N GLU A 40 1.84 6.16 6.10
CA GLU A 40 1.87 7.13 5.01
C GLU A 40 2.40 6.46 3.74
N SER A 41 1.67 6.62 2.64
CA SER A 41 2.05 6.09 1.33
C SER A 41 1.57 7.04 0.23
N ASP A 42 2.39 7.16 -0.83
CA ASP A 42 2.08 7.89 -2.07
C ASP A 42 1.36 7.01 -3.11
N ALA A 43 1.15 5.74 -2.81
CA ALA A 43 0.42 4.77 -3.63
C ALA A 43 -1.08 5.03 -3.61
N LYS A 44 -1.53 6.14 -4.21
CA LYS A 44 -2.92 6.64 -4.18
C LYS A 44 -3.95 5.56 -4.41
N THR A 45 -3.79 4.77 -5.47
CA THR A 45 -4.73 3.71 -5.85
C THR A 45 -4.84 2.64 -4.76
N VAL A 46 -3.73 2.25 -4.13
CA VAL A 46 -3.72 1.24 -3.07
C VAL A 46 -4.36 1.80 -1.80
N VAL A 47 -4.03 3.04 -1.42
CA VAL A 47 -4.61 3.73 -0.27
C VAL A 47 -6.13 3.90 -0.45
N GLU A 48 -6.59 4.29 -1.64
CA GLU A 48 -8.02 4.39 -1.97
C GLU A 48 -8.72 3.02 -1.90
N LEU A 49 -8.10 1.94 -2.39
CA LEU A 49 -8.64 0.59 -2.28
C LEU A 49 -8.81 0.17 -0.81
N ILE A 50 -7.76 0.34 0.00
CA ILE A 50 -7.79 0.04 1.45
C ILE A 50 -8.89 0.86 2.14
N ASN A 51 -8.93 2.18 1.91
CA ASN A 51 -9.92 3.06 2.53
C ASN A 51 -11.36 2.77 2.08
N SER A 52 -11.53 2.28 0.85
CA SER A 52 -12.86 1.88 0.35
C SER A 52 -13.38 0.58 0.98
N GLY A 53 -12.51 -0.22 1.61
CA GLY A 53 -12.83 -1.54 2.13
C GLY A 53 -13.19 -2.57 1.04
N LYS A 54 -12.98 -2.24 -0.24
CA LYS A 54 -13.31 -3.12 -1.36
C LYS A 54 -12.10 -3.97 -1.74
N VAL A 55 -12.35 -5.26 -1.92
CA VAL A 55 -11.36 -6.22 -2.38
C VAL A 55 -11.60 -6.49 -3.88
N PRO A 56 -10.71 -6.05 -4.78
CA PRO A 56 -10.81 -6.38 -6.20
C PRO A 56 -10.50 -7.88 -6.43
N LEU A 57 -10.94 -8.43 -7.56
CA LEU A 57 -10.81 -9.87 -7.90
C LEU A 57 -9.54 -10.18 -8.72
N ASP A 58 -8.53 -9.32 -8.64
CA ASP A 58 -7.24 -9.44 -9.30
C ASP A 58 -6.11 -9.74 -8.28
N ASP A 59 -4.87 -9.86 -8.76
CA ASP A 59 -3.72 -10.32 -7.94
C ASP A 59 -3.49 -9.47 -6.69
N ILE A 60 -3.79 -8.16 -6.74
CA ILE A 60 -3.67 -7.25 -5.61
C ILE A 60 -4.76 -7.48 -4.56
N GLY A 61 -5.92 -8.04 -4.93
CA GLY A 61 -7.06 -8.28 -4.06
C GLY A 61 -6.72 -9.09 -2.81
N THR A 62 -5.90 -10.13 -2.96
CA THR A 62 -5.48 -10.96 -1.81
C THR A 62 -4.73 -10.13 -0.77
N ILE A 63 -3.82 -9.25 -1.20
CA ILE A 63 -3.03 -8.40 -0.31
C ILE A 63 -3.93 -7.36 0.37
N ILE A 64 -4.86 -6.76 -0.38
CA ILE A 64 -5.83 -5.80 0.18
C ILE A 64 -6.71 -6.48 1.24
N ALA A 65 -7.19 -7.69 0.97
CA ALA A 65 -7.99 -8.44 1.93
C ALA A 65 -7.23 -8.70 3.25
N ASP A 66 -5.94 -9.05 3.15
CA ASP A 66 -5.10 -9.28 4.33
C ASP A 66 -4.81 -7.99 5.08
N ILE A 67 -4.55 -6.87 4.38
CA ILE A 67 -4.43 -5.54 4.99
C ILE A 67 -5.70 -5.17 5.74
N LEU A 68 -6.88 -5.38 5.15
CA LEU A 68 -8.17 -5.06 5.80
C LEU A 68 -8.43 -5.91 7.05
N ARG A 69 -8.01 -7.19 7.04
CA ARG A 69 -8.09 -8.06 8.22
C ARG A 69 -7.17 -7.58 9.35
N LEU A 70 -5.98 -7.10 9.04
CA LEU A 70 -5.03 -6.58 10.04
C LEU A 70 -5.39 -5.17 10.51
N GLY A 71 -5.84 -4.31 9.59
CA GLY A 71 -6.11 -2.88 9.81
C GLY A 71 -7.30 -2.60 10.71
N LEU A 72 -8.19 -3.58 10.93
CA LEU A 72 -9.36 -3.42 11.80
C LEU A 72 -8.99 -3.17 13.27
N ILE A 73 -7.72 -3.36 13.65
CA ILE A 73 -7.30 -3.32 15.06
C ILE A 73 -6.59 -2.02 15.44
N VAL A 74 -5.85 -1.29 14.57
CA VAL A 74 -5.06 -0.12 15.07
C VAL A 74 -4.57 0.96 14.08
N LEU A 75 -5.00 1.01 12.82
CA LEU A 75 -4.32 1.85 11.82
C LEU A 75 -5.19 2.96 11.20
N ILE A 76 -4.59 4.14 11.07
CA ILE A 76 -5.09 5.26 10.26
C ILE A 76 -4.18 5.38 9.03
N PHE A 77 -4.75 5.20 7.84
CA PHE A 77 -4.03 5.44 6.59
C PHE A 77 -4.17 6.90 6.18
N ARG A 78 -3.04 7.57 5.96
CA ARG A 78 -3.02 8.94 5.46
C ARG A 78 -2.30 8.97 4.12
N PHE A 79 -2.96 9.56 3.13
CA PHE A 79 -2.37 9.78 1.81
C PHE A 79 -1.41 10.98 1.90
N LEU A 80 -0.13 10.77 1.60
CA LEU A 80 0.86 11.84 1.57
C LEU A 80 0.80 12.53 0.21
N LEU A 81 -0.23 13.34 0.02
CA LEU A 81 -0.19 14.35 -1.03
C LEU A 81 0.81 15.40 -0.56
N LEU A 82 1.94 15.49 -1.24
CA LEU A 82 2.89 16.57 -1.17
C LEU A 82 2.17 17.88 -1.54
N ILE A 83 1.48 18.46 -0.56
CA ILE A 83 1.08 19.86 -0.52
C ILE A 83 1.77 20.43 0.72
N ASP A 84 3.09 20.59 0.59
CA ASP A 84 3.72 21.80 1.11
C ASP A 84 3.10 22.99 0.35
N PRO A 85 2.53 24.00 1.01
CA PRO A 85 2.27 25.29 0.38
C PRO A 85 3.57 26.03 0.02
#